data_AF-A0A8K0EUB5-F1
#
_entry.id   AF-A0A8K0EUB5-F1
#
_cell.length_a   1.000
_cell.length_b   1.000
_cell.length_c   1.000
_cell.angle_alpha   90.00
_cell.angle_beta   90.00
_cell.angle_gamma   90.00
#
_symmetry.space_group_name_H-M   'P 1'
#
loop_
_entity.id
_entity.type
_entity.pdbx_description
1 polymer ?
#
loop_
_entity_poly.entity_id
_entity_poly.type
_entity_poly.pdbx_seq_one_letter_code
_entity_poly.pdbx_strand_id
1 'polypeptide(L)' 'MNAAEEKGDILDEIVRELQPTTCLELATYCGYSAVHIARQLSPSARLNPDFAAVAREVVKMAGLQDKVPC' A
#
# COMPACT_ATOMS: atom_id res chain seq x y z
N MET A 1 -14.50 -2.24 -18.16
CA MET A 1 -13.60 -2.74 -17.08
C MET A 1 -12.62 -1.62 -16.79
N ASN A 2 -12.51 -1.18 -15.55
CA ASN A 2 -11.61 -0.07 -15.21
C ASN A 2 -10.18 -0.63 -15.17
N ALA A 3 -9.25 -0.01 -15.89
CA ALA A 3 -7.86 -0.46 -15.94
C ALA A 3 -7.17 -0.48 -14.55
N ALA A 4 -7.76 0.15 -13.53
CA ALA A 4 -7.27 0.12 -12.16
C ALA A 4 -7.49 -1.22 -11.46
N GLU A 5 -8.57 -1.94 -11.78
CA GLU A 5 -8.94 -3.21 -11.15
C GLU A 5 -7.97 -4.32 -11.59
N GLU A 6 -7.80 -4.49 -12.89
CA GLU A 6 -6.82 -5.43 -13.47
C GLU A 6 -5.39 -5.16 -12.98
N LYS A 7 -5.01 -3.89 -12.84
CA LYS A 7 -3.70 -3.51 -12.29
C LYS A 7 -3.57 -3.82 -10.79
N GLY A 8 -4.67 -3.76 -10.05
CA GLY A 8 -4.72 -4.16 -8.65
C GLY A 8 -4.46 -5.64 -8.48
N ASP A 9 -5.05 -6.48 -9.33
CA ASP A 9 -4.85 -7.93 -9.30
C ASP A 9 -3.41 -8.33 -9.64
N ILE A 10 -2.82 -7.70 -10.66
CA ILE A 10 -1.40 -7.90 -11.02
C ILE A 10 -0.48 -7.50 -9.86
N LEU A 11 -0.75 -6.35 -9.24
CA LEU A 11 0.02 -5.89 -8.09
C LEU A 11 -0.12 -6.86 -6.92
N ASP A 12 -1.33 -7.38 -6.69
CA ASP A 12 -1.57 -8.35 -5.63
C ASP A 12 -0.77 -9.63 -5.85
N GLU A 13 -0.72 -10.14 -7.08
CA GLU A 13 0.06 -11.32 -7.43
C GLU A 13 1.56 -11.11 -7.18
N ILE A 14 2.11 -9.98 -7.63
CA ILE A 14 3.54 -9.65 -7.45
C ILE A 14 3.90 -9.55 -5.96
N VAL A 15 3.09 -8.85 -5.16
CA VAL A 15 3.38 -8.69 -3.72
C VAL A 15 3.28 -10.04 -2.99
N ARG A 16 2.32 -10.89 -3.36
CA ARG A 16 2.18 -12.25 -2.82
C ARG A 16 3.40 -13.11 -3.14
N GLU A 17 3.88 -13.07 -4.38
CA GLU A 17 5.01 -13.88 -4.85
C GLU A 17 6.33 -13.43 -4.23
N LEU A 18 6.56 -12.11 -4.17
CA LEU A 18 7.83 -11.57 -3.69
C LEU A 18 7.93 -11.47 -2.17
N GLN A 19 6.80 -11.53 -1.47
CA GLN A 19 6.71 -11.37 -0.01
C GLN A 19 7.61 -10.24 0.54
N PRO A 20 7.52 -9.01 0.00
CA PRO A 20 8.45 -7.95 0.37
C PRO A 20 8.28 -7.58 1.84
N THR A 21 9.39 -7.34 2.53
CA THR A 21 9.42 -6.87 3.93
C THR A 21 9.38 -5.35 4.04
N THR A 22 9.62 -4.65 2.92
CA THR A 22 9.61 -3.19 2.80
C THR A 22 9.16 -2.81 1.39
N CYS A 23 8.30 -1.80 1.27
CA CYS A 23 7.82 -1.27 0.00
C CYS A 23 7.82 0.26 0.04
N LEU A 24 8.19 0.90 -1.08
CA LEU A 24 8.07 2.34 -1.29
C LEU A 24 7.10 2.57 -2.44
N GLU A 25 6.00 3.25 -2.15
CA GLU A 25 5.04 3.67 -3.15
C GLU A 25 5.15 5.19 -3.39
N LEU A 26 5.29 5.59 -4.65
CA LEU A 26 5.37 6.99 -5.06
C LEU A 26 4.11 7.33 -5.86
N ALA A 27 3.48 8.46 -5.54
CA ALA A 27 2.24 8.96 -6.16
C ALA A 27 1.02 8.03 -5.97
N THR A 28 0.55 7.92 -4.72
CA THR A 28 -0.59 7.05 -4.37
C THR A 28 -1.96 7.59 -4.81
N TYR A 29 -2.06 8.86 -5.24
CA TYR A 29 -3.32 9.57 -5.54
C TYR A 29 -4.39 9.38 -4.44
N CYS A 30 -5.33 8.44 -4.62
CA CYS A 30 -6.38 8.10 -3.65
C CYS A 30 -6.04 6.87 -2.76
N GLY A 31 -4.84 6.31 -2.89
CA GLY A 31 -4.32 5.18 -2.12
C GLY A 31 -4.87 3.81 -2.50
N TYR A 32 -5.46 3.66 -3.69
CA TYR A 32 -5.97 2.36 -4.15
C TYR A 32 -4.89 1.28 -4.13
N SER A 33 -3.76 1.50 -4.82
CA SER A 33 -2.63 0.57 -4.85
C SER A 33 -1.95 0.40 -3.49
N ALA A 34 -1.95 1.44 -2.65
CA ALA A 34 -1.45 1.36 -1.27
C ALA A 34 -2.18 0.28 -0.45
N VAL A 35 -3.50 0.14 -0.63
CA VAL A 35 -4.31 -0.88 0.05
C VAL A 35 -3.99 -2.30 -0.46
N HIS A 36 -3.72 -2.46 -1.76
CA HIS A 36 -3.28 -3.73 -2.34
C HIS A 36 -1.92 -4.18 -1.78
N ILE A 37 -0.98 -3.24 -1.64
CA ILE A 37 0.33 -3.53 -1.05
C ILE A 37 0.20 -3.82 0.45
N ALA A 38 -0.41 -2.92 1.22
CA ALA A 38 -0.41 -2.97 2.68
C ALA A 38 -1.15 -4.19 3.27
N ARG A 39 -2.19 -4.72 2.60
CA ARG A 39 -2.90 -5.93 3.06
C ARG A 39 -1.99 -7.17 3.11
N GLN A 40 -0.91 -7.18 2.32
CA GLN A 40 -0.02 -8.32 2.14
C GLN A 40 1.33 -8.16 2.83
N LEU A 41 1.70 -6.93 3.23
CA LEU A 41 2.97 -6.67 3.91
C LEU A 41 3.00 -7.19 5.35
N SER A 42 4.21 -7.55 5.80
CA SER A 42 4.53 -7.65 7.22
C SER A 42 4.41 -6.26 7.88
N PRO A 43 4.21 -6.16 9.21
CA PRO A 43 3.99 -4.90 9.94
C PRO A 43 5.13 -3.86 9.91
N SER A 44 6.05 -3.92 8.95
CA SER A 44 7.29 -3.15 8.87
C SER A 44 7.32 -2.18 7.68
N ALA A 45 6.18 -1.89 7.05
CA ALA A 45 6.12 -1.00 5.90
C ALA A 45 6.43 0.46 6.29
N ARG A 46 7.11 1.21 5.42
CA ARG A 46 7.49 2.62 5.68
C ARG A 46 6.91 3.54 4.61
N LEU A 47 6.44 4.72 5.02
CA LEU A 47 5.92 5.76 4.12
C LEU A 47 6.99 6.81 3.82
N ASN A 48 6.89 7.43 2.64
CA ASN A 48 7.68 8.61 2.31
C ASN A 48 7.32 9.76 3.29
N PRO A 49 8.29 10.34 4.02
CA PRO A 49 8.03 11.37 5.04
C PRO A 49 7.35 12.63 4.50
N ASP A 50 7.62 13.03 3.25
CA ASP A 50 7.09 14.27 2.66
C ASP A 50 5.58 14.18 2.41
N PHE A 51 5.06 12.97 2.20
CA PHE A 51 3.64 12.70 1.93
C PHE A 51 3.00 11.79 2.99
N ALA A 52 3.73 11.45 4.05
CA ALA A 52 3.32 10.47 5.05
C ALA A 52 2.00 10.85 5.72
N ALA A 53 1.75 12.14 5.97
CA ALA A 53 0.53 12.58 6.63
C ALA A 53 -0.74 12.20 5.84
N VAL A 54 -0.74 12.43 4.52
CA VAL A 54 -1.89 12.10 3.65
C VAL A 54 -2.03 10.59 3.48
N ALA A 55 -0.91 9.90 3.23
CA ALA A 55 -0.92 8.44 3.09
C ALA A 55 -1.39 7.73 4.36
N ARG A 56 -1.02 8.24 5.55
CA ARG A 56 -1.47 7.70 6.85
C ARG A 56 -2.98 7.75 7.03
N GLU A 57 -3.64 8.86 6.67
CA GLU A 57 -5.10 8.96 6.79
C GLU A 57 -5.81 7.98 5.85
N VAL A 58 -5.30 7.77 4.64
CA VAL A 58 -5.87 6.77 3.72
C VAL A 58 -5.69 5.34 4.23
N VAL A 59 -4.49 4.99 4.71
CA VAL A 59 -4.22 3.67 5.32
C VAL A 59 -5.10 3.42 6.54
N LYS A 60 -5.33 4.45 7.36
CA LYS A 60 -6.22 4.39 8.53
C LYS A 60 -7.68 4.22 8.12
N MET A 61 -8.16 4.95 7.11
CA MET A 61 -9.51 4.75 6.55
C MET A 61 -9.71 3.32 6.01
N ALA A 62 -8.65 2.70 5.51
CA ALA A 62 -8.65 1.30 5.07
C ALA A 62 -8.47 0.27 6.20
N GLY A 63 -8.28 0.70 7.46
CA GLY A 63 -8.11 -0.19 8.62
C GLY A 63 -6.76 -0.91 8.66
N LEU A 64 -5.73 -0.39 7.99
CA LEU A 64 -4.41 -1.02 7.85
C LEU A 64 -3.30 -0.31 8.64
N GLN A 65 -3.65 0.50 9.63
CA GLN A 65 -2.69 1.29 10.42
C GLN A 65 -1.60 0.44 11.10
N ASP A 66 -1.90 -0.79 11.48
CA ASP A 66 -0.95 -1.69 12.17
C ASP A 66 0.12 -2.25 11.23
N LYS A 67 -0.03 -2.04 9.91
CA LYS A 67 0.92 -2.51 8.90
C LYS A 67 2.01 -1.49 8.57
N VAL A 68 1.81 -0.23 8.97
CA VAL A 68 2.64 0.91 8.60
C VAL A 68 3.11 1.63 9.87
N PRO A 69 4.17 1.12 10.54
CA PRO A 69 4.69 1.70 11.78
C PRO A 69 5.32 3.09 11.56
N CYS A 70 5.44 3.81 12.68
CA CYS A 70 5.95 5.17 12.78
C CYS A 70 7.39 5.37 12.25
#